data_AF-A0A540V8Q6-F1
#
_entry.id   AF-A0A540V8Q6-F1
#
_cell.length_a   1.000
_cell.length_b   1.000
_cell.length_c   1.000
_cell.angle_alpha   90.00
_cell.angle_beta   90.00
_cell.angle_gamma   90.00
#
_symmetry.space_group_name_H-M   'P 1'
#
loop_
_entity.id
_entity.type
_entity.pdbx_description
1 polymer ?
#
loop_
_entity_poly.entity_id
_entity_poly.type
_entity_poly.pdbx_seq_one_letter_code
_entity_poly.pdbx_strand_id
1 'polypeptide(L)'
;MYPNQKRWTHLPKAGLVLTLLLAWMLLAGCGSGRDEEATATPPPPSPTPQEQLAPTVAPTPIPPTAAPVAPESPLPTPQSAATSPLATPAASPLVPVQVDNGADCDIEPHLDLAGYPNLEAQMGCPVDAASLAPVAIQEFGEGPQFDRFMLWFSTSNQIYVLYADHTWQQFADTWQEDVDPTFSCNPLGGEPDSPPLPRRGFGKLWCSDPQLQEAMGTVVKEERLCQHSVTQPFGSGLLLACFEDATIRYFRILNDGTWDVLVQ
;
A
#
# COMPACT_ATOMS: atom_id res chain seq x y z
N MET A 1 -53.48 9.89 34.06
CA MET A 1 -54.70 10.54 33.53
C MET A 1 -54.40 12.01 33.31
N TYR A 2 -53.85 12.36 32.14
CA TYR A 2 -53.97 13.65 31.43
C TYR A 2 -53.39 13.44 30.00
N PRO A 3 -53.92 14.09 28.95
CA PRO A 3 -53.98 13.51 27.60
C PRO A 3 -53.18 14.29 26.52
N ASN A 4 -53.28 13.75 25.29
CA ASN A 4 -53.09 14.37 23.96
C ASN A 4 -51.64 14.61 23.48
N GLN A 5 -51.05 13.75 22.64
CA GLN A 5 -51.33 13.48 21.20
C GLN A 5 -51.52 14.76 20.36
N LYS A 6 -50.46 15.17 19.66
CA LYS A 6 -50.55 15.96 18.43
C LYS A 6 -50.14 15.08 17.24
N ARG A 7 -51.16 14.57 16.55
CA ARG A 7 -51.10 14.18 15.14
C ARG A 7 -50.96 15.45 14.30
N TRP A 8 -50.06 15.44 13.32
CA TRP A 8 -50.20 16.25 12.11
C TRP A 8 -50.11 15.31 10.93
N THR A 9 -51.25 15.12 10.28
CA THR A 9 -51.42 14.46 8.99
C THR A 9 -51.36 15.49 7.86
N HIS A 10 -51.09 14.98 6.64
CA HIS A 10 -51.45 15.47 5.31
C HIS A 10 -50.32 15.97 4.37
N LEU A 11 -49.82 15.04 3.56
CA LEU A 11 -49.63 15.17 2.10
C LEU A 11 -51.00 15.36 1.39
N PRO A 12 -51.16 15.65 0.06
CA PRO A 12 -50.20 15.93 -1.04
C PRO A 12 -50.68 17.04 -2.04
N LYS A 13 -49.94 17.28 -3.14
CA LYS A 13 -50.38 17.66 -4.53
C LYS A 13 -49.11 17.99 -5.35
N ALA A 14 -48.64 17.22 -6.34
CA ALA A 14 -49.20 16.88 -7.65
C ALA A 14 -49.34 18.06 -8.63
N GLY A 15 -48.54 18.02 -9.71
CA GLY A 15 -48.81 18.65 -11.01
C GLY A 15 -47.95 19.88 -11.38
N LEU A 16 -47.05 19.77 -12.36
CA LEU A 16 -47.35 20.11 -13.76
C LEU A 16 -46.12 19.81 -14.66
N VAL A 17 -46.39 19.22 -15.81
CA VAL A 17 -45.50 18.84 -16.91
C VAL A 17 -45.71 19.82 -18.07
N LEU A 18 -44.71 19.97 -18.97
CA LEU A 18 -44.75 20.63 -20.32
C LEU A 18 -44.80 22.18 -20.26
N THR A 19 -44.10 23.02 -21.03
CA THR A 19 -43.42 23.03 -22.35
C THR A 19 -42.73 24.40 -22.49
N LEU A 20 -41.55 24.51 -23.13
CA LEU A 20 -41.28 25.46 -24.25
C LEU A 20 -39.82 25.42 -24.73
N LEU A 21 -39.65 24.94 -25.95
CA LEU A 21 -38.48 25.04 -26.83
C LEU A 21 -38.48 26.38 -27.59
N LEU A 22 -37.29 26.79 -28.05
CA LEU A 22 -36.99 27.75 -29.12
C LEU A 22 -37.14 29.25 -28.80
N ALA A 23 -36.01 29.94 -28.64
CA ALA A 23 -35.49 30.93 -29.61
C ALA A 23 -34.37 31.76 -28.99
N TRP A 24 -33.22 31.84 -29.68
CA TRP A 24 -32.40 33.05 -29.93
C TRP A 24 -30.95 32.64 -30.28
N MET A 25 -30.77 32.24 -31.54
CA MET A 25 -29.54 32.52 -32.27
C MET A 25 -29.58 33.97 -32.77
N LEU A 26 -28.39 34.57 -32.86
CA LEU A 26 -27.95 35.71 -33.70
C LEU A 26 -27.40 36.88 -32.89
N LEU A 27 -26.07 36.91 -32.75
CA LEU A 27 -25.30 38.15 -32.82
C LEU A 27 -24.02 37.85 -33.61
N ALA A 28 -24.09 38.18 -34.89
CA ALA A 28 -22.95 38.28 -35.79
C ALA A 28 -22.13 39.53 -35.42
N GLY A 29 -20.84 39.34 -35.11
CA GLY A 29 -19.86 40.40 -34.97
C GLY A 29 -18.74 40.18 -35.98
N CYS A 30 -18.68 41.04 -37.00
CA CYS A 30 -17.63 41.09 -38.00
C CYS A 30 -16.25 41.45 -37.39
N GLY A 31 -15.21 40.77 -37.86
CA GLY A 31 -13.80 41.15 -37.70
C GLY A 31 -12.96 40.28 -38.65
N SER A 32 -12.93 40.57 -39.95
CA SER A 32 -11.91 41.37 -40.62
C SER A 32 -10.47 41.00 -40.25
N GLY A 33 -9.98 39.94 -40.89
CA GLY A 33 -8.72 39.88 -41.63
C GLY A 33 -7.45 40.40 -40.97
N ARG A 34 -6.60 39.46 -40.54
CA ARG A 34 -5.16 39.53 -40.80
C ARG A 34 -4.70 38.15 -41.24
N ASP A 35 -4.25 38.07 -42.48
CA ASP A 35 -3.49 36.96 -43.04
C ASP A 35 -2.19 36.85 -42.24
N GLU A 36 -2.09 35.83 -41.40
CA GLU A 36 -0.84 35.46 -40.75
C GLU A 36 -0.11 34.49 -41.68
N GLU A 37 0.81 35.07 -42.45
CA GLU A 37 1.74 34.38 -43.33
C GLU A 37 2.54 33.35 -42.51
N ALA A 38 2.10 32.09 -42.58
CA ALA A 38 2.79 30.96 -41.97
C ALA A 38 4.17 30.83 -42.60
N THR A 39 5.19 31.34 -41.89
CA THR A 39 6.59 31.09 -42.21
C THR A 39 6.84 29.59 -42.03
N ALA A 40 6.94 28.86 -43.14
CA ALA A 40 7.33 27.46 -43.14
C ALA A 40 8.76 27.35 -42.57
N THR A 41 8.85 26.77 -41.38
CA THR A 41 10.14 26.38 -40.79
C THR A 41 10.73 25.26 -41.67
N PRO A 42 12.02 25.35 -42.09
CA PRO A 42 12.64 24.27 -42.86
C PRO A 42 12.70 22.97 -42.02
N PRO A 43 12.52 21.80 -42.64
CA PRO A 43 12.62 20.52 -41.93
C PRO A 43 14.03 20.32 -41.35
N PRO A 44 14.16 19.62 -40.21
CA PRO A 44 15.47 19.30 -39.65
C PRO A 44 16.30 18.43 -40.61
N PRO A 45 17.63 18.54 -40.60
CA PRO A 45 18.50 17.71 -41.43
C PRO A 45 18.33 16.22 -41.09
N SER A 46 18.27 15.38 -42.13
CA SER A 46 18.25 13.91 -41.99
C SER A 46 19.46 13.41 -41.18
N PRO A 47 19.28 12.46 -40.25
CA PRO A 47 20.40 11.85 -39.55
C PRO A 47 21.27 11.06 -40.53
N THR A 48 22.58 11.34 -40.50
CA THR A 48 23.60 10.54 -41.20
C THR A 48 23.59 9.11 -40.66
N PRO A 49 23.68 8.07 -41.50
CA PRO A 49 23.79 6.69 -41.02
C PRO A 49 25.05 6.55 -40.14
N GLN A 50 24.86 6.27 -38.85
CA GLN A 50 25.96 5.84 -38.00
C GLN A 50 26.34 4.40 -38.38
N GLU A 51 27.59 4.23 -38.79
CA GLU A 51 28.18 2.93 -39.06
C GLU A 51 28.23 2.13 -37.76
N GLN A 52 27.32 1.15 -37.64
CA GLN A 52 27.21 0.28 -36.48
C GLN A 52 28.41 -0.67 -36.44
N LEU A 53 29.35 -0.39 -35.53
CA LEU A 53 30.45 -1.30 -35.22
C LEU A 53 29.87 -2.65 -34.74
N ALA A 54 30.32 -3.73 -35.37
CA ALA A 54 29.93 -5.09 -35.02
C ALA A 54 30.30 -5.39 -33.54
N PRO A 55 29.44 -6.10 -32.79
CA PRO A 55 29.75 -6.49 -31.43
C PRO A 55 30.96 -7.45 -31.42
N THR A 56 32.01 -7.07 -30.69
CA THR A 56 33.11 -7.97 -30.33
C THR A 56 32.57 -9.02 -29.36
N VAL A 57 32.64 -10.28 -29.76
CA VAL A 57 32.23 -11.42 -28.93
C VAL A 57 33.16 -11.49 -27.71
N ALA A 58 32.59 -11.31 -26.52
CA ALA A 58 33.31 -11.49 -25.26
C ALA A 58 33.63 -12.99 -25.04
N PRO A 59 34.81 -13.35 -24.51
CA PRO A 59 35.12 -14.73 -24.19
C PRO A 59 34.28 -15.25 -23.01
N THR A 60 33.80 -16.48 -23.17
CA THR A 60 33.03 -17.25 -22.18
C THR A 60 33.76 -17.33 -20.83
N PRO A 61 33.09 -17.05 -19.69
CA PRO A 61 33.68 -17.24 -18.38
C PRO A 61 33.89 -18.73 -18.07
N ILE A 62 35.08 -19.05 -17.55
CA ILE A 62 35.46 -20.38 -17.08
C ILE A 62 34.70 -20.67 -15.78
N PRO A 63 34.07 -21.85 -15.62
CA PRO A 63 33.37 -22.20 -14.38
C PRO A 63 34.34 -22.30 -13.19
N PRO A 64 33.96 -21.83 -11.99
CA PRO A 64 34.80 -21.96 -10.80
C PRO A 64 34.92 -23.42 -10.37
N THR A 65 36.16 -23.82 -10.09
CA THR A 65 36.55 -25.07 -9.44
C THR A 65 35.78 -25.26 -8.13
N ALA A 66 35.16 -26.44 -7.97
CA ALA A 66 34.45 -26.83 -6.76
C ALA A 66 35.38 -26.78 -5.53
N ALA A 67 34.93 -26.06 -4.50
CA ALA A 67 35.58 -26.03 -3.19
C ALA A 67 35.43 -27.38 -2.46
N PRO A 68 36.42 -27.80 -1.65
CA PRO A 68 36.35 -29.04 -0.89
C PRO A 68 35.26 -28.97 0.21
N VAL A 69 34.47 -30.03 0.26
CA VAL A 69 33.39 -30.28 1.23
C VAL A 69 33.97 -30.38 2.65
N ALA A 70 33.44 -29.57 3.57
CA ALA A 70 33.79 -29.65 4.99
C ALA A 70 33.24 -30.95 5.61
N PRO A 71 33.98 -31.61 6.54
CA PRO A 71 33.50 -32.82 7.21
C PRO A 71 32.33 -32.52 8.14
N GLU A 72 31.29 -33.37 8.05
CA GLU A 72 30.12 -33.36 8.92
C GLU A 72 30.49 -33.54 10.39
N SER A 73 29.90 -32.69 11.24
CA SER A 73 30.05 -32.73 12.69
C SER A 73 29.20 -33.87 13.28
N PRO A 74 29.68 -34.62 14.30
CA PRO A 74 28.95 -35.75 14.85
C PRO A 74 27.70 -35.32 15.64
N LEU A 75 26.64 -36.12 15.45
CA LEU A 75 25.34 -36.05 16.10
C LEU A 75 25.44 -36.15 17.65
N PRO A 76 24.75 -35.31 18.44
CA PRO A 76 24.74 -35.44 19.89
C PRO A 76 23.99 -36.69 20.34
N THR A 77 24.59 -37.42 21.28
CA THR A 77 24.07 -38.63 21.92
C THR A 77 22.90 -38.28 22.85
N PRO A 78 21.80 -39.06 22.89
CA PRO A 78 20.69 -38.80 23.81
C PRO A 78 21.09 -39.14 25.25
N GLN A 79 21.11 -38.11 26.11
CA GLN A 79 21.35 -38.25 27.54
C GLN A 79 20.08 -38.73 28.25
N SER A 80 20.18 -39.86 28.96
CA SER A 80 19.10 -40.51 29.70
C SER A 80 18.38 -39.57 30.67
N ALA A 81 17.05 -39.66 30.60
CA ALA A 81 16.09 -39.05 31.50
C ALA A 81 16.32 -39.47 32.97
N ALA A 82 16.40 -38.48 33.86
CA ALA A 82 16.23 -38.66 35.29
C ALA A 82 14.76 -38.43 35.65
N THR A 83 14.12 -39.48 36.14
CA THR A 83 12.73 -39.49 36.61
C THR A 83 12.63 -38.66 37.90
N SER A 84 11.93 -37.53 37.84
CA SER A 84 11.61 -36.71 39.02
C SER A 84 10.32 -37.25 39.68
N PRO A 85 10.23 -37.28 41.02
CA PRO A 85 9.02 -37.75 41.70
C PRO A 85 7.85 -36.79 41.53
N LEU A 86 6.68 -37.39 41.34
CA LEU A 86 5.37 -36.79 41.10
C LEU A 86 4.94 -35.90 42.28
N ALA A 87 4.97 -34.58 42.11
CA ALA A 87 4.34 -33.63 43.04
C ALA A 87 2.84 -33.54 42.72
N THR A 88 2.02 -33.83 43.72
CA THR A 88 0.56 -33.69 43.69
C THR A 88 0.18 -32.21 43.57
N PRO A 89 -0.54 -31.75 42.54
CA PRO A 89 -1.01 -30.37 42.50
C PRO A 89 -2.11 -30.17 43.55
N ALA A 90 -1.86 -29.28 44.51
CA ALA A 90 -2.89 -28.77 45.41
C ALA A 90 -3.82 -27.85 44.60
N ALA A 91 -5.09 -28.26 44.45
CA ALA A 91 -6.11 -27.45 43.83
C ALA A 91 -6.33 -26.17 44.66
N SER A 92 -5.85 -25.05 44.17
CA SER A 92 -6.22 -23.72 44.67
C SER A 92 -7.64 -23.40 44.20
N PRO A 93 -8.49 -22.78 45.03
CA PRO A 93 -9.82 -22.37 44.62
C PRO A 93 -9.73 -21.37 43.46
N LEU A 94 -10.44 -21.69 42.37
CA LEU A 94 -10.61 -20.84 41.21
C LEU A 94 -11.36 -19.58 41.64
N VAL A 95 -10.63 -18.49 41.86
CA VAL A 95 -11.22 -17.15 41.86
C VAL A 95 -11.60 -16.85 40.41
N PRO A 96 -12.84 -16.47 40.10
CA PRO A 96 -13.16 -15.99 38.76
C PRO A 96 -12.37 -14.71 38.53
N VAL A 97 -11.40 -14.76 37.61
CA VAL A 97 -10.77 -13.56 37.06
C VAL A 97 -11.88 -12.76 36.40
N GLN A 98 -12.28 -11.67 37.05
CA GLN A 98 -13.05 -10.63 36.39
C GLN A 98 -12.07 -10.00 35.39
N VAL A 99 -12.32 -10.22 34.10
CA VAL A 99 -11.59 -9.56 33.03
C VAL A 99 -12.02 -8.11 33.08
N ASP A 100 -11.16 -7.26 33.65
CA ASP A 100 -11.34 -5.82 33.59
C ASP A 100 -11.27 -5.40 32.12
N ASN A 101 -12.29 -4.69 31.65
CA ASN A 101 -12.43 -4.27 30.25
C ASN A 101 -11.63 -2.98 30.00
N GLY A 102 -10.39 -2.98 30.45
CA GLY A 102 -9.36 -2.00 30.16
C GLY A 102 -8.04 -2.74 30.33
N ALA A 103 -7.40 -3.12 29.23
CA ALA A 103 -6.06 -3.65 29.33
C ALA A 103 -5.19 -2.47 29.79
N ASP A 104 -4.75 -2.48 31.04
CA ASP A 104 -3.77 -1.51 31.54
C ASP A 104 -2.45 -1.85 30.84
N CYS A 105 -2.31 -1.38 29.60
CA CYS A 105 -1.16 -1.64 28.77
C CYS A 105 0.02 -0.83 29.29
N ASP A 106 1.20 -1.46 29.39
CA ASP A 106 2.43 -0.77 29.82
C ASP A 106 2.81 0.41 28.91
N ILE A 107 2.37 0.35 27.64
CA ILE A 107 2.58 1.36 26.62
C ILE A 107 1.22 1.84 26.15
N GLU A 108 1.02 3.16 26.17
CA GLU A 108 -0.19 3.78 25.64
C GLU A 108 -0.17 3.83 24.10
N PRO A 109 -1.33 3.62 23.44
CA PRO A 109 -1.45 3.90 22.01
C PRO A 109 -1.17 5.38 21.71
N HIS A 110 -0.56 5.67 20.56
CA HIS A 110 -0.37 7.05 20.14
C HIS A 110 -1.71 7.77 19.95
N LEU A 111 -1.79 9.04 20.36
CA LEU A 111 -2.99 9.90 20.26
C LEU A 111 -3.68 9.81 18.90
N ASP A 112 -2.90 9.89 17.82
CA ASP A 112 -3.40 9.88 16.44
C ASP A 112 -4.03 8.54 16.01
N LEU A 113 -3.89 7.48 16.81
CA LEU A 113 -4.59 6.20 16.61
C LEU A 113 -5.93 6.12 17.36
N ALA A 114 -6.26 7.12 18.19
CA ALA A 114 -7.50 7.13 18.97
C ALA A 114 -8.79 7.13 18.11
N GLY A 115 -8.69 7.49 16.82
CA GLY A 115 -9.78 7.40 15.86
C GLY A 115 -10.12 5.96 15.44
N TYR A 116 -9.21 5.01 15.63
CA TYR A 116 -9.43 3.61 15.29
C TYR A 116 -10.39 2.94 16.29
N PRO A 117 -11.51 2.36 15.83
CA PRO A 117 -12.55 1.86 16.72
C PRO A 117 -12.10 0.62 17.50
N ASN A 118 -12.39 0.56 18.80
CA ASN A 118 -12.09 -0.59 19.67
C ASN A 118 -10.63 -1.08 19.56
N LEU A 119 -9.68 -0.14 19.50
CA LEU A 119 -8.27 -0.40 19.18
C LEU A 119 -7.66 -1.56 19.97
N GLU A 120 -7.68 -1.51 21.30
CA GLU A 120 -7.08 -2.56 22.13
C GLU A 120 -7.79 -3.91 21.99
N ALA A 121 -9.11 -3.91 21.83
CA ALA A 121 -9.87 -5.15 21.63
C ALA A 121 -9.57 -5.81 20.27
N GLN A 122 -9.19 -5.01 19.26
CA GLN A 122 -8.89 -5.50 17.91
C GLN A 122 -7.41 -5.80 17.69
N MET A 123 -6.51 -5.00 18.27
CA MET A 123 -5.07 -5.06 18.04
C MET A 123 -4.28 -5.61 19.25
N GLY A 124 -4.88 -5.70 20.43
CA GLY A 124 -4.19 -5.98 21.68
C GLY A 124 -3.48 -4.74 22.25
N CYS A 125 -2.61 -4.94 23.24
CA CYS A 125 -1.77 -3.86 23.76
C CYS A 125 -0.67 -3.46 22.77
N PRO A 126 -0.28 -2.18 22.69
CA PRO A 126 0.96 -1.77 22.04
C PRO A 126 2.15 -2.52 22.63
N VAL A 127 3.09 -2.94 21.78
CA VAL A 127 4.31 -3.66 22.19
C VAL A 127 5.57 -2.82 22.01
N ASP A 128 5.46 -1.69 21.31
CA ASP A 128 6.54 -0.71 21.15
C ASP A 128 5.94 0.70 20.95
N ALA A 129 6.80 1.71 21.03
CA ALA A 129 6.45 3.08 20.73
C ALA A 129 6.03 3.26 19.26
N ALA A 130 5.14 4.23 19.02
CA ALA A 130 4.78 4.59 17.67
C ALA A 130 5.94 5.28 16.93
N SER A 131 6.05 5.00 15.65
CA SER A 131 6.93 5.66 14.69
C SER A 131 6.14 6.62 13.82
N LEU A 132 6.60 7.88 13.77
CA LEU A 132 6.09 8.94 12.90
C LEU A 132 6.91 9.06 11.59
N ALA A 133 7.75 8.07 11.31
CA ALA A 133 8.61 8.08 10.13
C ALA A 133 7.77 7.98 8.84
N PRO A 134 8.27 8.51 7.71
CA PRO A 134 7.56 8.46 6.44
C PRO A 134 7.16 7.04 6.03
N VAL A 135 5.95 6.94 5.49
CA VAL A 135 5.44 5.75 4.79
C VAL A 135 5.02 6.15 3.38
N ALA A 136 5.51 5.42 2.38
CA ALA A 136 5.05 5.57 1.00
C ALA A 136 3.97 4.54 0.68
N ILE A 137 3.07 4.89 -0.23
CA ILE A 137 1.95 4.06 -0.65
C ILE A 137 1.80 4.11 -2.16
N GLN A 138 1.61 2.93 -2.75
CA GLN A 138 1.17 2.75 -4.13
C GLN A 138 -0.08 1.88 -4.13
N GLU A 139 -1.16 2.38 -4.72
CA GLU A 139 -2.37 1.60 -4.95
C GLU A 139 -2.38 0.91 -6.31
N PHE A 140 -3.02 -0.25 -6.35
CA PHE A 140 -3.20 -1.04 -7.55
C PHE A 140 -4.65 -1.44 -7.79
N GLY A 141 -5.02 -1.61 -9.06
CA GLY A 141 -6.37 -1.92 -9.53
C GLY A 141 -7.08 -0.75 -10.18
N GLU A 142 -8.33 -0.98 -10.61
CA GLU A 142 -9.11 0.00 -11.40
C GLU A 142 -9.61 1.20 -10.58
N GLY A 143 -9.57 1.11 -9.25
CA GLY A 143 -10.05 2.15 -8.33
C GLY A 143 -11.56 2.42 -8.43
N PRO A 144 -12.10 3.42 -7.70
CA PRO A 144 -11.42 4.20 -6.68
C PRO A 144 -11.25 3.44 -5.34
N GLN A 145 -11.93 2.30 -5.19
CA GLN A 145 -11.70 1.37 -4.08
C GLN A 145 -10.56 0.43 -4.44
N PHE A 146 -9.39 0.70 -3.88
CA PHE A 146 -8.21 -0.15 -4.06
C PHE A 146 -8.23 -1.28 -3.04
N ASP A 147 -7.92 -2.48 -3.51
CA ASP A 147 -7.86 -3.71 -2.73
C ASP A 147 -6.44 -4.29 -2.65
N ARG A 148 -5.47 -3.61 -3.24
CA ARG A 148 -4.07 -4.01 -3.32
C ARG A 148 -3.17 -2.81 -3.13
N PHE A 149 -2.13 -2.99 -2.32
CA PHE A 149 -1.23 -1.91 -1.93
C PHE A 149 0.20 -2.39 -1.86
N MET A 150 1.14 -1.51 -2.21
CA MET A 150 2.49 -1.58 -1.68
C MET A 150 2.69 -0.45 -0.69
N LEU A 151 3.26 -0.77 0.47
CA LEU A 151 3.57 0.18 1.54
C LEU A 151 5.06 0.10 1.84
N TRP A 152 5.77 1.23 1.79
CA TRP A 152 7.19 1.29 2.15
C TRP A 152 7.36 2.00 3.47
N PHE A 153 8.02 1.35 4.42
CA PHE A 153 8.26 1.87 5.76
C PHE A 153 9.72 2.30 5.89
N SER A 154 9.95 3.60 6.02
CA SER A 154 11.31 4.17 6.06
C SER A 154 12.16 3.67 7.24
N THR A 155 11.56 3.45 8.42
CA THR A 155 12.28 3.01 9.62
C THR A 155 12.96 1.65 9.45
N SER A 156 12.29 0.71 8.78
CA SER A 156 12.78 -0.65 8.58
C SER A 156 13.34 -0.89 7.18
N ASN A 157 13.16 0.05 6.25
CA ASN A 157 13.45 -0.08 4.83
C ASN A 157 12.80 -1.33 4.20
N GLN A 158 11.52 -1.55 4.54
CA GLN A 158 10.74 -2.70 4.09
C GLN A 158 9.57 -2.26 3.22
N ILE A 159 9.26 -3.06 2.21
CA ILE A 159 8.06 -2.98 1.38
C ILE A 159 7.10 -4.08 1.81
N TYR A 160 5.89 -3.70 2.25
CA TYR A 160 4.79 -4.62 2.47
C TYR A 160 3.91 -4.64 1.23
N VAL A 161 3.65 -5.84 0.71
CA VAL A 161 2.71 -6.10 -0.38
C VAL A 161 1.43 -6.65 0.22
N LEU A 162 0.34 -5.93 0.02
CA LEU A 162 -1.00 -6.26 0.49
C LEU A 162 -1.83 -6.75 -0.70
N TYR A 163 -2.22 -8.01 -0.70
CA TYR A 163 -2.92 -8.67 -1.82
C TYR A 163 -4.45 -8.61 -1.67
N ALA A 164 -5.16 -8.72 -2.80
CA ALA A 164 -6.63 -8.67 -2.82
C ALA A 164 -7.32 -9.81 -2.04
N ASP A 165 -6.60 -10.91 -1.78
CA ASP A 165 -7.10 -12.03 -0.98
C ASP A 165 -6.92 -11.83 0.54
N HIS A 166 -6.61 -10.59 0.95
CA HIS A 166 -6.32 -10.20 2.33
C HIS A 166 -5.09 -10.85 2.94
N THR A 167 -4.21 -11.46 2.15
CA THR A 167 -2.88 -11.89 2.62
C THR A 167 -1.84 -10.80 2.37
N TRP A 168 -0.74 -10.83 3.13
CA TRP A 168 0.36 -9.91 2.92
C TRP A 168 1.72 -10.61 2.91
N GLN A 169 2.69 -9.96 2.26
CA GLN A 169 4.10 -10.35 2.28
C GLN A 169 4.98 -9.13 2.52
N GLN A 170 6.20 -9.35 3.02
CA GLN A 170 7.19 -8.30 3.21
C GLN A 170 8.46 -8.58 2.41
N PHE A 171 9.06 -7.52 1.90
CA PHE A 171 10.27 -7.53 1.11
C PHE A 171 11.21 -6.44 1.60
N ALA A 172 12.52 -6.66 1.48
CA ALA A 172 13.49 -5.59 1.67
C ALA A 172 13.47 -4.64 0.47
N ASP A 173 13.52 -3.33 0.73
CA ASP A 173 13.78 -2.37 -0.34
C ASP A 173 15.25 -2.43 -0.73
N THR A 174 15.50 -2.90 -1.95
CA THR A 174 16.84 -3.05 -2.53
C THR A 174 17.17 -1.98 -3.55
N TRP A 175 16.29 -0.99 -3.74
CA TRP A 175 16.55 0.12 -4.65
C TRP A 175 17.65 1.02 -4.11
N GLN A 176 18.58 1.40 -4.99
CA GLN A 176 19.71 2.24 -4.68
C GLN A 176 19.66 3.53 -5.48
N GLU A 177 19.71 4.65 -4.76
CA GLU A 177 19.81 5.98 -5.38
C GLU A 177 21.06 6.08 -6.25
N ASP A 178 20.94 6.77 -7.38
CA ASP A 178 21.97 6.95 -8.41
C ASP A 178 22.45 5.67 -9.12
N VAL A 179 21.95 4.49 -8.76
CA VAL A 179 22.29 3.19 -9.40
C VAL A 179 21.11 2.63 -10.15
N ASP A 180 19.96 2.52 -9.48
CA ASP A 180 18.74 1.95 -10.04
C ASP A 180 17.87 3.06 -10.67
N PRO A 181 17.18 2.78 -11.79
CA PRO A 181 16.31 3.76 -12.43
C PRO A 181 15.10 4.10 -11.55
N THR A 182 14.56 5.31 -11.70
CA THR A 182 13.29 5.71 -11.05
C THR A 182 12.13 4.82 -11.50
N PHE A 183 12.08 4.47 -12.79
CA PHE A 183 11.08 3.57 -13.38
C PHE A 183 11.81 2.34 -13.94
N SER A 184 11.57 1.16 -13.36
CA SER A 184 12.31 -0.06 -13.71
C SER A 184 11.80 -0.74 -14.98
N CYS A 185 10.51 -0.60 -15.30
CA CYS A 185 9.88 -1.14 -16.49
C CYS A 185 8.58 -0.41 -16.80
N ASN A 186 8.12 -0.49 -18.06
CA ASN A 186 6.76 -0.14 -18.46
C ASN A 186 6.15 -1.31 -19.25
N PRO A 187 5.33 -2.17 -18.62
CA PRO A 187 4.78 -3.35 -19.30
C PRO A 187 3.65 -3.02 -20.29
N LEU A 188 3.07 -1.82 -20.23
CA LEU A 188 1.96 -1.41 -21.11
C LEU A 188 2.47 -0.88 -22.46
N GLY A 189 3.77 -0.64 -22.57
CA GLY A 189 4.38 0.04 -23.71
C GLY A 189 4.01 1.51 -23.78
N GLY A 190 4.78 2.30 -24.52
CA GLY A 190 4.59 3.74 -24.63
C GLY A 190 5.76 4.54 -24.06
N GLU A 191 5.47 5.73 -23.54
CA GLU A 191 6.47 6.58 -22.89
C GLU A 191 7.00 5.88 -21.62
N PRO A 192 8.31 5.97 -21.31
CA PRO A 192 8.91 5.20 -20.21
C PRO A 192 8.28 5.41 -18.83
N ASP A 193 7.58 6.53 -18.63
CA ASP A 193 6.99 7.00 -17.38
C ASP A 193 5.46 7.18 -17.45
N SER A 194 4.81 6.63 -18.48
CA SER A 194 3.35 6.76 -18.70
C SER A 194 2.71 5.43 -19.14
N PRO A 195 1.55 5.02 -18.59
CA PRO A 195 0.72 5.67 -17.55
C PRO A 195 1.40 5.64 -16.16
N PRO A 196 0.77 6.05 -15.03
CA PRO A 196 1.41 5.95 -13.72
C PRO A 196 2.04 4.57 -13.48
N LEU A 197 3.30 4.55 -13.05
CA LEU A 197 4.07 3.34 -12.77
C LEU A 197 4.62 3.42 -11.34
N PRO A 198 4.73 2.29 -10.62
CA PRO A 198 5.43 2.28 -9.34
C PRO A 198 6.87 2.75 -9.53
N ARG A 199 7.37 3.57 -8.60
CA ARG A 199 8.70 4.18 -8.70
C ARG A 199 9.65 3.49 -7.72
N ARG A 200 10.95 3.64 -7.99
CA ARG A 200 12.04 3.26 -7.08
C ARG A 200 11.89 1.85 -6.51
N GLY A 201 11.86 1.67 -5.19
CA GLY A 201 11.71 0.38 -4.51
C GLY A 201 10.49 -0.41 -4.97
N PHE A 202 9.31 0.23 -5.05
CA PHE A 202 8.11 -0.41 -5.55
C PHE A 202 8.26 -0.83 -7.01
N GLY A 203 8.78 0.05 -7.86
CA GLY A 203 9.03 -0.22 -9.27
C GLY A 203 10.00 -1.37 -9.49
N LYS A 204 11.11 -1.39 -8.74
CA LYS A 204 12.12 -2.45 -8.81
C LYS A 204 11.53 -3.80 -8.41
N LEU A 205 10.82 -3.86 -7.28
CA LEU A 205 10.18 -5.08 -6.80
C LEU A 205 9.12 -5.57 -7.80
N TRP A 206 8.16 -4.71 -8.17
CA TRP A 206 7.06 -5.03 -9.07
C TRP A 206 7.53 -5.47 -10.46
N CYS A 207 8.58 -4.85 -11.01
CA CYS A 207 9.14 -5.22 -12.31
C CYS A 207 10.02 -6.48 -12.28
N SER A 208 10.51 -6.88 -11.11
CA SER A 208 11.42 -8.03 -10.99
C SER A 208 10.71 -9.39 -10.93
N ASP A 209 9.43 -9.39 -10.55
CA ASP A 209 8.62 -10.60 -10.40
C ASP A 209 7.32 -10.48 -11.23
N PRO A 210 7.23 -11.20 -12.37
CA PRO A 210 6.03 -11.21 -13.20
C PRO A 210 4.77 -11.71 -12.48
N GLN A 211 4.90 -12.63 -11.51
CA GLN A 211 3.75 -13.12 -10.74
C GLN A 211 3.24 -12.05 -9.78
N LEU A 212 4.14 -11.33 -9.13
CA LEU A 212 3.79 -10.16 -8.34
C LEU A 212 3.15 -9.08 -9.21
N GLN A 213 3.71 -8.80 -10.38
CA GLN A 213 3.15 -7.83 -11.32
C GLN A 213 1.71 -8.18 -11.72
N GLU A 214 1.45 -9.44 -12.07
CA GLU A 214 0.11 -9.94 -12.41
C GLU A 214 -0.85 -9.87 -11.21
N ALA A 215 -0.39 -10.31 -10.03
CA ALA A 215 -1.19 -10.29 -8.82
C ALA A 215 -1.57 -8.86 -8.39
N MET A 216 -0.66 -7.91 -8.53
CA MET A 216 -0.88 -6.51 -8.20
C MET A 216 -1.69 -5.78 -9.27
N GLY A 217 -1.47 -6.08 -10.55
CA GLY A 217 -2.25 -5.51 -11.65
C GLY A 217 -1.86 -4.07 -12.01
N THR A 218 -2.83 -3.30 -12.49
CA THR A 218 -2.62 -1.96 -13.06
C THR A 218 -2.42 -0.90 -11.98
N VAL A 219 -1.74 0.18 -12.38
CA VAL A 219 -1.52 1.36 -11.55
C VAL A 219 -2.19 2.56 -12.20
N VAL A 220 -3.15 3.14 -11.49
CA VAL A 220 -3.95 4.28 -11.98
C VAL A 220 -3.73 5.55 -11.16
N LYS A 221 -2.91 5.47 -10.11
CA LYS A 221 -2.51 6.59 -9.26
C LYS A 221 -1.00 6.57 -9.10
N GLU A 222 -0.41 7.76 -9.03
CA GLU A 222 1.00 7.92 -8.69
C GLU A 222 1.29 7.50 -7.25
N GLU A 223 2.46 6.91 -7.05
CA GLU A 223 3.06 6.71 -5.74
C GLU A 223 3.12 8.03 -4.97
N ARG A 224 2.86 7.97 -3.67
CA ARG A 224 3.00 9.13 -2.77
C ARG A 224 3.41 8.73 -1.37
N LEU A 225 3.78 9.71 -0.56
CA LEU A 225 3.87 9.57 0.88
C LEU A 225 2.49 9.80 1.52
N CYS A 226 2.23 9.11 2.63
CA CYS A 226 1.23 9.57 3.59
C CYS A 226 1.60 11.00 4.02
N GLN A 227 0.63 11.92 4.07
CA GLN A 227 0.91 13.32 4.45
C GLN A 227 1.40 13.40 5.90
N HIS A 228 0.84 12.53 6.74
CA HIS A 228 1.30 12.18 8.06
C HIS A 228 1.10 10.66 8.24
N SER A 229 2.00 9.99 8.94
CA SER A 229 1.89 8.56 9.21
C SER A 229 2.19 8.27 10.66
N VAL A 230 1.35 7.44 11.28
CA VAL A 230 1.61 6.86 12.60
C VAL A 230 1.57 5.35 12.47
N THR A 231 2.68 4.73 12.81
CA THR A 231 2.86 3.27 12.76
C THR A 231 3.16 2.78 14.16
N GLN A 232 2.38 1.85 14.68
CA GLN A 232 2.64 1.31 16.01
C GLN A 232 2.39 -0.20 16.03
N PRO A 233 3.33 -1.00 16.55
CA PRO A 233 3.14 -2.43 16.71
C PRO A 233 2.30 -2.70 17.97
N PHE A 234 1.41 -3.67 17.85
CA PHE A 234 0.53 -4.19 18.88
C PHE A 234 0.66 -5.71 18.95
N GLY A 235 0.07 -6.32 19.98
CA GLY A 235 0.10 -7.77 20.18
C GLY A 235 -0.41 -8.59 18.99
N SER A 236 -1.39 -8.08 18.25
CA SER A 236 -1.97 -8.76 17.08
C SER A 236 -1.30 -8.39 15.74
N GLY A 237 -0.43 -7.38 15.69
CA GLY A 237 0.20 -6.94 14.45
C GLY A 237 0.57 -5.47 14.43
N LEU A 238 0.74 -4.90 13.24
CA LEU A 238 1.07 -3.50 13.03
C LEU A 238 -0.18 -2.72 12.61
N LEU A 239 -0.42 -1.57 13.25
CA LEU A 239 -1.41 -0.59 12.78
C LEU A 239 -0.68 0.60 12.16
N LEU A 240 -1.03 0.94 10.92
CA LEU A 240 -0.63 2.16 10.24
C LEU A 240 -1.86 3.07 10.10
N ALA A 241 -1.81 4.27 10.64
CA ALA A 241 -2.68 5.37 10.24
C ALA A 241 -1.97 6.23 9.20
N CYS A 242 -2.48 6.23 7.97
CA CYS A 242 -2.01 7.04 6.86
C CYS A 242 -3.01 8.20 6.64
N PHE A 243 -2.57 9.42 6.93
CA PHE A 243 -3.40 10.61 6.80
C PHE A 243 -3.32 11.15 5.37
N GLU A 244 -4.48 11.39 4.76
CA GLU A 244 -4.62 11.80 3.36
C GLU A 244 -5.73 12.84 3.21
N ASP A 245 -5.35 14.09 2.97
CA ASP A 245 -6.24 15.23 2.81
C ASP A 245 -7.26 15.35 3.95
N ALA A 246 -8.49 14.91 3.73
CA ALA A 246 -9.60 14.94 4.70
C ALA A 246 -9.98 13.54 5.23
N THR A 247 -9.17 12.52 4.94
CA THR A 247 -9.43 11.12 5.29
C THR A 247 -8.24 10.47 5.99
N ILE A 248 -8.50 9.43 6.78
CA ILE A 248 -7.47 8.60 7.38
C ILE A 248 -7.70 7.17 6.91
N ARG A 249 -6.64 6.54 6.40
CA ARG A 249 -6.64 5.10 6.10
C ARG A 249 -5.85 4.36 7.16
N TYR A 250 -6.55 3.51 7.89
CA TYR A 250 -5.96 2.61 8.87
C TYR A 250 -5.71 1.26 8.23
N PHE A 251 -4.46 0.86 8.08
CA PHE A 251 -4.07 -0.47 7.63
C PHE A 251 -3.71 -1.32 8.84
N ARG A 252 -4.39 -2.45 8.99
CA ARG A 252 -3.99 -3.52 9.91
C ARG A 252 -3.19 -4.55 9.16
N ILE A 253 -1.97 -4.80 9.60
CA ILE A 253 -1.09 -5.84 9.07
C ILE A 253 -0.88 -6.84 10.20
N LEU A 254 -1.63 -7.94 10.18
CA LEU A 254 -1.78 -8.85 11.31
C LEU A 254 -0.73 -9.97 11.30
N ASN A 255 -0.39 -10.44 12.50
CA ASN A 255 0.61 -11.51 12.71
C ASN A 255 0.16 -12.86 12.16
N ASP A 256 -1.13 -13.06 11.87
CA ASP A 256 -1.68 -14.26 11.25
C ASP A 256 -1.52 -14.29 9.71
N GLY A 257 -0.88 -13.27 9.15
CA GLY A 257 -0.64 -13.14 7.70
C GLY A 257 -1.77 -12.45 6.96
N THR A 258 -2.77 -11.91 7.66
CA THR A 258 -3.89 -11.19 7.05
C THR A 258 -3.78 -9.67 7.18
N TRP A 259 -4.48 -8.94 6.32
CA TRP A 259 -4.57 -7.49 6.40
C TRP A 259 -5.96 -6.97 6.02
N ASP A 260 -6.29 -5.79 6.53
CA ASP A 260 -7.44 -5.02 6.08
C ASP A 260 -7.19 -3.51 6.19
N VAL A 261 -8.10 -2.75 5.61
CA VAL A 261 -8.08 -1.28 5.63
C VAL A 261 -9.42 -0.72 6.07
N LEU A 262 -9.38 0.26 6.95
CA LEU A 262 -10.52 1.09 7.34
C LEU A 262 -10.27 2.52 6.89
N VAL A 263 -11.23 3.11 6.18
CA VAL A 263 -11.19 4.53 5.78
C VAL A 263 -12.17 5.32 6.63
N GLN A 264 -11.71 6.45 7.19
CA GLN A 264 -12.52 7.40 7.97
C GLN A 264 -12.44 8.80 7.38
#